data_AF-A0A1V5H440-F1
#
_entry.id   AF-A0A1V5H440-F1
#
_cell.length_a   1.000
_cell.length_b   1.000
_cell.length_c   1.000
_cell.angle_alpha   90.00
_cell.angle_beta   90.00
_cell.angle_gamma   90.00
#
_symmetry.space_group_name_H-M   'P 1'
#
loop_
_entity.id
_entity.type
_entity.pdbx_description
1 polymer ?
#
loop_
_entity_poly.entity_id
_entity_poly.type
_entity_poly.pdbx_seq_one_letter_code
_entity_poly.pdbx_strand_id
1 'polypeptide(L)' 'MKNEYKDMPFPFGKFNDVLMCDVPNKYLKWIVGEKWFQEKFPVLFNIVKKELKYREQFNINIKE' A
#
# COMPACT_ATOMS: atom_id res chain seq x y z
N MET A 1 -4.60 -14.57 -18.58
CA MET A 1 -3.78 -13.35 -18.43
C MET A 1 -3.16 -13.38 -17.03
N LYS A 2 -1.83 -13.52 -16.93
CA LYS A 2 -1.13 -13.40 -15.65
C LYS A 2 -1.12 -11.92 -15.30
N ASN A 3 -1.89 -11.51 -14.28
CA ASN A 3 -1.69 -10.21 -13.66
C ASN A 3 -0.34 -10.28 -12.95
N GLU A 4 0.73 -9.89 -13.64
CA GLU A 4 2.01 -9.64 -13.00
C GLU A 4 1.80 -8.52 -11.99
N TYR A 5 1.85 -8.87 -10.70
CA TYR A 5 1.95 -7.90 -9.64
C TYR A 5 3.22 -7.10 -9.91
N LYS A 6 3.08 -5.84 -10.35
CA LYS A 6 4.19 -4.92 -10.44
C LYS A 6 4.42 -4.34 -9.07
N ASP A 7 5.63 -4.52 -8.56
CA ASP A 7 6.10 -3.81 -7.38
C ASP A 7 6.05 -2.30 -7.66
N MET A 8 5.28 -1.59 -6.85
CA MET A 8 5.05 -0.16 -7.01
C MET A 8 5.72 0.59 -5.86
N PRO A 9 6.64 1.52 -6.15
CA PRO A 9 7.24 2.36 -5.14
C PRO A 9 6.22 3.36 -4.57
N PHE A 10 6.35 3.69 -3.29
CA PHE A 10 5.61 4.79 -2.68
C PHE A 10 6.18 6.13 -3.16
N PRO A 11 5.33 7.09 -3.60
CA PRO A 11 5.81 8.32 -4.22
C PRO A 11 6.01 9.48 -3.24
N PHE A 12 5.93 9.27 -1.92
CA PHE A 12 6.10 10.33 -0.91
C PHE A 12 6.34 9.80 0.51
N GLY A 13 6.71 10.73 1.40
CA GLY A 13 6.75 10.53 2.84
C GLY A 13 7.93 9.68 3.30
N LYS A 14 7.82 9.06 4.48
CA LYS A 14 8.86 8.21 5.09
C LYS A 14 9.26 7.02 4.21
N PHE A 15 8.36 6.56 3.35
CA PHE A 15 8.54 5.38 2.50
C PHE A 15 8.72 5.74 1.02
N ASN A 16 9.18 6.96 0.72
CA ASN A 16 9.47 7.33 -0.66
C ASN A 16 10.49 6.36 -1.29
N ASP A 17 10.22 5.93 -2.53
CA ASP A 17 11.00 4.94 -3.27
C ASP A 17 11.05 3.52 -2.65
N VAL A 18 10.35 3.28 -1.54
CA VAL A 18 10.18 1.94 -0.96
C VAL A 18 9.04 1.22 -1.68
N LEU A 19 9.23 -0.06 -2.00
CA LEU A 19 8.19 -0.88 -2.61
C LEU A 19 7.02 -1.07 -1.63
N MET A 20 5.80 -0.96 -2.13
CA MET A 20 4.60 -1.08 -1.31
C MET A 20 4.50 -2.42 -0.57
N CYS A 21 5.02 -3.50 -1.16
CA CYS A 21 5.11 -4.81 -0.52
C CYS A 21 6.02 -4.81 0.71
N ASP A 22 6.94 -3.86 0.86
CA ASP A 22 7.84 -3.74 2.03
C ASP A 22 7.31 -2.75 3.08
N VAL A 23 6.30 -1.93 2.74
CA VAL A 23 5.78 -0.91 3.66
C VAL A 23 5.02 -1.58 4.82
N PRO A 24 5.24 -1.19 6.10
CA PRO A 24 4.56 -1.78 7.24
C PRO A 24 3.03 -1.69 7.18
N ASN A 25 2.33 -2.73 7.64
CA ASN A 25 0.86 -2.80 7.62
C ASN A 25 0.23 -1.62 8.36
N LYS A 26 0.85 -1.18 9.46
CA LYS A 26 0.37 -0.04 10.27
C LYS A 26 0.35 1.26 9.47
N TYR A 27 1.39 1.52 8.68
CA TYR A 27 1.46 2.72 7.84
C TYR A 27 0.43 2.66 6.72
N LEU A 28 0.30 1.52 6.04
CA LEU A 28 -0.70 1.33 5.00
C LEU A 28 -2.12 1.53 5.53
N LYS A 29 -2.43 1.04 6.73
CA LYS A 29 -3.74 1.27 7.40
C LYS A 29 -3.98 2.73 7.75
N TRP A 30 -2.95 3.43 8.21
CA TRP A 30 -3.04 4.87 8.50
C TRP A 30 -3.29 5.67 7.22
N ILE A 31 -2.47 5.49 6.17
CA ILE A 31 -2.53 6.33 4.98
C ILE A 31 -3.84 6.17 4.20
N VAL A 32 -4.47 4.98 4.19
CA VAL A 32 -5.81 4.82 3.59
C VAL A 32 -6.93 5.47 4.40
N GLY A 33 -6.69 5.83 5.66
CA GLY A 33 -7.63 6.63 6.46
C GLY A 33 -7.58 8.12 6.13
N GLU A 34 -6.54 8.57 5.45
CA GLU A 34 -6.31 9.99 5.15
C GLU A 34 -7.07 10.44 3.89
N LYS A 35 -8.00 11.41 4.04
CA LYS A 35 -8.80 11.92 2.91
C LYS A 35 -7.95 12.45 1.76
N TRP A 36 -6.90 13.23 2.10
CA TRP A 36 -6.02 13.84 1.10
C TRP A 36 -5.32 12.80 0.22
N PHE A 37 -5.04 11.61 0.77
CA PHE A 37 -4.37 10.55 0.04
C PHE A 37 -5.29 9.94 -1.01
N GLN A 38 -6.56 9.71 -0.65
CA GLN A 38 -7.58 9.28 -1.59
C GLN A 38 -7.79 10.31 -2.71
N GLU A 39 -7.81 11.60 -2.38
CA GLU A 39 -8.03 12.69 -3.34
C GLU A 39 -6.85 12.90 -4.28
N LYS A 40 -5.61 12.93 -3.75
CA LYS A 40 -4.40 13.17 -4.55
C LYS A 40 -3.92 11.94 -5.30
N PHE A 41 -4.13 10.74 -4.74
CA PHE A 41 -3.59 9.49 -5.26
C PHE A 41 -4.65 8.38 -5.36
N PRO A 42 -5.74 8.57 -6.12
CA PRO A 42 -6.87 7.63 -6.15
C PRO A 42 -6.48 6.23 -6.67
N VAL A 43 -5.53 6.14 -7.60
CA VAL A 43 -5.03 4.86 -8.12
C VAL A 43 -4.23 4.13 -7.03
N LEU A 44 -3.28 4.81 -6.40
CA LEU A 44 -2.44 4.23 -5.35
C LEU A 44 -3.29 3.84 -4.13
N PHE A 45 -4.27 4.66 -3.74
CA PHE A 45 -5.24 4.33 -2.70
C PHE A 45 -5.92 2.98 -2.94
N ASN A 46 -6.40 2.73 -4.16
CA ASN A 46 -7.02 1.46 -4.52
C ASN A 46 -6.03 0.29 -4.49
N ILE A 47 -4.76 0.52 -4.84
CA ILE A 47 -3.73 -0.51 -4.76
C ILE A 47 -3.40 -0.83 -3.30
N VAL A 48 -3.22 0.18 -2.43
CA VAL A 48 -2.98 -0.03 -0.99
C VAL A 48 -4.14 -0.79 -0.35
N LYS A 49 -5.39 -0.51 -0.73
CA LYS A 49 -6.55 -1.28 -0.24
C LYS A 49 -6.51 -2.74 -0.69
N LYS A 50 -6.13 -3.01 -1.94
CA LYS A 50 -5.96 -4.38 -2.45
C LYS A 50 -4.84 -5.10 -1.72
N GLU A 51 -3.73 -4.42 -1.49
CA GLU A 51 -2.58 -4.95 -0.75
C GLU A 51 -2.94 -5.29 0.70
N LEU A 52 -3.63 -4.39 1.41
CA LEU A 52 -4.12 -4.65 2.77
C LEU A 52 -5.04 -5.88 2.82
N LYS A 53 -5.96 -6.01 1.86
CA LYS A 53 -6.85 -7.18 1.75
C LYS A 53 -6.08 -8.46 1.46
N TYR A 54 -5.09 -8.40 0.57
CA TYR A 54 -4.21 -9.52 0.27
C TYR A 54 -3.46 -9.96 1.54
N ARG A 55 -2.86 -9.02 2.28
CA ARG A 55 -2.17 -9.33 3.53
C ARG A 55 -3.07 -9.94 4.58
N GLU A 56 -4.30 -9.44 4.72
CA GLU A 56 -5.29 -10.01 5.63
C GLU A 56 -5.64 -11.45 5.24
N GLN A 57 -5.91 -11.71 3.97
CA GLN A 57 -6.26 -13.05 3.46
C GLN A 57 -5.15 -14.09 3.72
N PHE A 58 -3.88 -13.68 3.61
CA PHE A 58 -2.73 -14.57 3.75
C PHE A 58 -2.01 -14.42 5.10
N ASN A 59 -2.58 -13.70 6.06
CA ASN A 59 -2.00 -13.43 7.39
C ASN A 59 -0.56 -12.86 7.33
N ILE A 60 -0.28 -12.00 6.35
CA ILE A 60 1.02 -11.35 6.16
C ILE A 60 1.08 -10.12 7.06
N ASN A 61 2.08 -10.07 7.93
CA ASN A 61 2.27 -8.97 8.87
C ASN A 61 3.70 -8.40 8.79
N ILE A 62 3.83 -7.25 8.12
CA ILE A 62 5.09 -6.54 7.97
C ILE A 62 5.20 -5.49 9.08
N LYS A 63 6.26 -5.62 9.87
CA LYS A 63 6.55 -4.79 11.04
C LYS A 63 7.56 -3.70 10.69
N GLU A 64 7.58 -2.65 11.51
CA GLU A 64 8.61 -1.59 11.47
C GLU A 64 9.98 -2.11 11.93
#